data_AF-A0A1I6QL03-F1
#
_entry.id   AF-A0A1I6QL03-F1
#
_cell.length_a   1.000
_cell.length_b   1.000
_cell.length_c   1.000
_cell.angle_alpha   90.00
_cell.angle_beta   90.00
_cell.angle_gamma   90.00
#
_symmetry.space_group_name_H-M   'P 1'
#
loop_
_entity.id
_entity.type
_entity.pdbx_description
1 polymer ?
#
loop_
_entity_poly.entity_id
_entity_poly.type
_entity_poly.pdbx_seq_one_letter_code
_entity_poly.pdbx_strand_id
1 'polypeptide(L)'
;MKKSVILHIGHGKTGTSAIQSFLASNVHQLEQDGVIYPKHASFEKAQRGGITSGNCPDEACKIFEEIRKEAETAENRARILFSGEHMFYQRIEIIQEIECMIGGFDFEVIMFIRNPLEMAAAVYHQRVKRHEETRELEEFALDEDHLLEAQLWHQNLSDLGVPVRVVNYSKTKKSTISRFLEELNCTNTLLTQGYADAEQRIVNRSLSAIELRLVRTVNKNFGGRVGTFVSDRLVEISPNVRPQEAWLSAGLVAQFQEKFRTPIEYFNQILPPDEEIIITYNNSKNQNKVEISSESEDLSSLAAAFNSALLDFESANVDRERLRMDLERLTMDLERLTMERERLTIERDELARDIEARKSRLAFKIDYWDYRIHALLGDAKFLGRRFSKRFRSAAKRRQRRCYGQEL
;
A
#
# COMPACT_ATOMS: atom_id res chain seq x y z
N MET A 1 -29.36 -11.61 -18.44
CA MET A 1 -28.07 -11.78 -19.14
C MET A 1 -26.99 -11.75 -18.07
N LYS A 2 -25.98 -12.62 -18.18
CA LYS A 2 -24.84 -12.58 -17.27
C LYS A 2 -24.01 -11.32 -17.53
N LYS A 3 -23.33 -10.82 -16.50
CA LYS A 3 -22.43 -9.66 -16.60
C LYS A 3 -21.03 -10.15 -16.99
N SER A 4 -20.36 -9.42 -17.88
CA SER A 4 -19.03 -9.81 -18.35
C SER A 4 -17.95 -9.22 -17.45
N VAL A 5 -17.06 -10.08 -16.95
CA VAL A 5 -15.96 -9.70 -16.05
C VAL A 5 -14.65 -10.19 -16.64
N ILE A 6 -13.68 -9.29 -16.77
CA ILE A 6 -12.34 -9.60 -17.25
C ILE A 6 -11.38 -9.47 -16.08
N LEU A 7 -10.66 -10.54 -15.78
CA LEU A 7 -9.58 -10.54 -14.80
C LEU A 7 -8.24 -10.51 -15.54
N HIS A 8 -7.51 -9.40 -15.42
CA HIS A 8 -6.11 -9.37 -15.80
C HIS A 8 -5.27 -9.90 -14.64
N ILE A 9 -4.91 -11.17 -14.74
CA ILE A 9 -4.05 -11.88 -13.80
C ILE A 9 -2.63 -11.99 -14.35
N GLY A 10 -1.67 -12.15 -13.46
CA GLY A 10 -0.28 -12.35 -13.84
C GLY A 10 0.60 -12.06 -12.65
N HIS A 11 1.73 -12.75 -12.54
CA HIS A 11 2.67 -12.47 -11.46
C HIS A 11 3.37 -11.13 -11.68
N GLY A 12 4.01 -10.62 -10.64
CA GLY A 12 4.84 -9.43 -10.76
C GLY A 12 5.91 -9.58 -11.85
N LYS A 13 6.40 -8.45 -12.37
CA LYS A 13 7.43 -8.38 -13.44
C LYS A 13 6.96 -8.70 -14.86
N THR A 14 5.67 -8.56 -15.14
CA THR A 14 5.05 -8.70 -16.48
C THR A 14 4.53 -7.38 -17.06
N GLY A 15 4.99 -6.25 -16.51
CA GLY A 15 4.53 -4.92 -16.97
C GLY A 15 3.16 -4.51 -16.40
N THR A 16 2.64 -5.23 -15.40
CA THR A 16 1.34 -4.97 -14.77
C THR A 16 1.16 -3.52 -14.34
N SER A 17 2.15 -2.91 -13.67
CA SER A 17 2.04 -1.50 -13.25
C SER A 17 1.91 -0.53 -14.43
N ALA A 18 2.59 -0.80 -15.56
CA ALA A 18 2.47 0.04 -16.75
C ALA A 18 1.06 -0.05 -17.35
N ILE A 19 0.53 -1.28 -17.47
CA ILE A 19 -0.85 -1.53 -17.92
C ILE A 19 -1.83 -0.82 -16.97
N GLN A 20 -1.69 -0.97 -15.66
CA GLN A 20 -2.61 -0.38 -14.67
C GLN A 20 -2.59 1.15 -14.66
N SER A 21 -1.40 1.78 -14.75
CA SER A 21 -1.28 3.23 -14.89
C SER A 21 -1.92 3.72 -16.18
N PHE A 22 -1.75 2.97 -17.28
CA PHE A 22 -2.39 3.28 -18.55
C PHE A 22 -3.91 3.20 -18.47
N LEU A 23 -4.45 2.12 -17.91
CA LEU A 23 -5.89 1.93 -17.72
C LEU A 23 -6.50 3.07 -16.90
N ALA A 24 -5.89 3.42 -15.76
CA ALA A 24 -6.35 4.52 -14.92
C ALA A 24 -6.35 5.88 -15.65
N SER A 25 -5.35 6.12 -16.51
CA SER A 25 -5.21 7.36 -17.27
C SER A 25 -6.20 7.49 -18.42
N ASN A 26 -6.81 6.38 -18.87
CA ASN A 26 -7.66 6.33 -20.05
C ASN A 26 -9.07 5.77 -19.79
N VAL A 27 -9.56 5.87 -18.55
CA VAL A 27 -10.89 5.34 -18.18
C VAL A 27 -12.01 5.85 -19.07
N HIS A 28 -11.98 7.12 -19.48
CA HIS A 28 -13.03 7.65 -20.35
C HIS A 28 -13.04 6.99 -21.73
N GLN A 29 -11.87 6.74 -22.31
CA GLN A 29 -11.73 6.06 -23.60
C GLN A 29 -12.07 4.57 -23.51
N LEU A 30 -11.79 3.93 -22.37
CA LEU A 30 -12.21 2.56 -22.08
C LEU A 30 -13.73 2.46 -21.98
N GLU A 31 -14.38 3.39 -21.27
CA GLU A 31 -15.83 3.44 -21.13
C GLU A 31 -16.53 3.61 -22.49
N GLN A 32 -15.97 4.45 -23.38
CA GLN A 32 -16.45 4.59 -24.76
C GLN A 32 -16.35 3.29 -25.58
N ASP A 33 -15.40 2.42 -25.25
CA ASP A 33 -15.21 1.10 -25.85
C ASP A 33 -15.94 -0.03 -25.07
N GLY A 34 -16.80 0.36 -24.12
CA GLY A 34 -17.63 -0.56 -23.34
C GLY A 34 -16.89 -1.31 -22.24
N VAL A 35 -15.72 -0.81 -21.80
CA VAL A 35 -14.93 -1.38 -20.71
C VAL A 35 -14.97 -0.46 -19.49
N ILE A 36 -15.48 -0.96 -18.38
CA ILE A 36 -15.46 -0.28 -17.08
C ILE A 36 -14.19 -0.70 -16.35
N TYR A 37 -13.36 0.27 -15.96
CA TYR A 37 -12.21 0.06 -15.08
C TYR A 37 -12.46 0.79 -13.75
N PRO A 38 -12.94 0.09 -12.70
CA PRO A 38 -13.32 0.69 -11.43
C PRO A 38 -12.21 1.51 -10.77
N LYS A 39 -12.60 2.61 -10.12
CA LYS A 39 -11.68 3.47 -9.37
C LYS A 39 -11.25 2.81 -8.07
N HIS A 40 -10.01 3.03 -7.66
CA HIS A 40 -9.39 2.48 -6.45
C HIS A 40 -8.64 3.53 -5.62
N ALA A 41 -8.16 3.16 -4.44
CA ALA A 41 -7.51 4.08 -3.50
C ALA A 41 -6.28 4.82 -4.07
N SER A 42 -5.56 4.20 -5.02
CA SER A 42 -4.38 4.80 -5.67
C SER A 42 -4.67 5.37 -7.06
N PHE A 43 -5.93 5.55 -7.43
CA PHE A 43 -6.34 5.91 -8.80
C PHE A 43 -5.72 7.23 -9.29
N GLU A 44 -5.77 8.29 -8.49
CA GLU A 44 -5.17 9.59 -8.86
C GLU A 44 -3.65 9.54 -9.02
N LYS A 45 -2.98 8.67 -8.26
CA LYS A 45 -1.54 8.44 -8.37
C LYS A 45 -1.23 7.67 -9.66
N ALA A 46 -2.05 6.66 -9.98
CA ALA A 46 -1.92 5.87 -11.20
C ALA A 46 -2.13 6.75 -12.46
N GLN A 47 -3.11 7.66 -12.43
CA GLN A 47 -3.36 8.64 -13.50
C GLN A 47 -2.17 9.56 -13.80
N ARG A 48 -1.34 9.82 -12.80
CA ARG A 48 -0.10 10.61 -12.93
C ARG A 48 1.11 9.77 -13.34
N GLY A 49 0.90 8.52 -13.75
CA GLY A 49 1.98 7.57 -14.09
C GLY A 49 2.71 6.99 -12.89
N GLY A 50 2.15 7.13 -11.68
CA GLY A 50 2.74 6.57 -10.47
C GLY A 50 2.53 5.07 -10.34
N ILE A 51 3.42 4.41 -9.59
CA ILE A 51 3.33 2.97 -9.28
C ILE A 51 2.02 2.68 -8.54
N THR A 52 1.29 1.68 -9.03
CA THR A 52 0.03 1.17 -8.49
C THR A 52 0.03 -0.37 -8.49
N SER A 53 -0.78 -0.96 -7.60
CA SER A 53 -1.09 -2.39 -7.54
C SER A 53 -2.32 -2.77 -8.36
N GLY A 54 -2.99 -1.79 -8.99
CA GLY A 54 -4.23 -1.97 -9.75
C GLY A 54 -5.48 -1.73 -8.91
N ASN A 55 -6.63 -2.14 -9.44
CA ASN A 55 -7.96 -1.89 -8.85
C ASN A 55 -8.54 -3.07 -8.07
N CYS A 56 -7.75 -4.14 -7.86
CA CYS A 56 -8.14 -5.25 -7.01
C CYS A 56 -7.74 -4.99 -5.54
N PRO A 57 -8.65 -5.17 -4.57
CA PRO A 57 -8.31 -5.33 -3.16
C PRO A 57 -7.37 -6.52 -2.93
N ASP A 58 -6.56 -6.49 -1.86
CA ASP A 58 -5.55 -7.54 -1.62
C ASP A 58 -6.12 -8.94 -1.36
N GLU A 59 -7.34 -9.05 -0.83
CA GLU A 59 -7.99 -10.32 -0.48
C GLU A 59 -8.98 -10.76 -1.56
N ALA A 60 -8.91 -12.02 -1.98
CA ALA A 60 -9.81 -12.61 -2.98
C ALA A 60 -11.29 -12.28 -2.75
N CYS A 61 -11.84 -12.54 -1.56
CA CYS A 61 -13.25 -12.29 -1.26
C CYS A 61 -13.68 -10.84 -1.52
N LYS A 62 -12.83 -9.86 -1.18
CA LYS A 62 -13.09 -8.43 -1.39
C LYS A 62 -13.07 -8.05 -2.88
N ILE A 63 -12.24 -8.71 -3.69
CA ILE A 63 -12.28 -8.54 -5.15
C ILE A 63 -13.66 -8.92 -5.69
N PHE A 64 -14.21 -10.06 -5.25
CA PHE A 64 -15.51 -10.54 -5.73
C PHE A 64 -16.70 -9.75 -5.15
N GLU A 65 -16.58 -9.20 -3.95
CA GLU A 65 -17.54 -8.20 -3.43
C GLU A 65 -17.60 -6.96 -4.33
N GLU A 66 -16.45 -6.41 -4.71
CA GLU A 66 -16.40 -5.26 -5.62
C GLU A 66 -16.89 -5.61 -7.03
N ILE A 67 -16.62 -6.82 -7.54
CA ILE A 67 -17.19 -7.30 -8.81
C ILE A 67 -18.74 -7.26 -8.76
N ARG A 68 -19.35 -7.75 -7.67
CA ARG A 68 -20.81 -7.74 -7.52
C ARG A 68 -21.35 -6.30 -7.50
N LYS A 69 -20.72 -5.43 -6.72
CA LYS A 69 -21.11 -4.03 -6.58
C LYS A 69 -21.02 -3.26 -7.90
N GLU A 70 -19.94 -3.41 -8.65
CA GLU A 70 -19.78 -2.77 -9.97
C GLU A 70 -20.77 -3.35 -11.00
N ALA A 71 -21.11 -4.63 -10.89
CA ALA A 71 -22.07 -5.27 -11.77
C ALA A 71 -23.53 -4.82 -11.58
N GLU A 72 -23.90 -4.35 -10.39
CA GLU A 72 -25.22 -3.78 -10.11
C GLU A 72 -25.46 -2.47 -10.89
N THR A 73 -24.41 -1.68 -11.08
CA THR A 73 -24.48 -0.36 -11.73
C THR A 73 -24.07 -0.41 -13.20
N ALA A 74 -23.30 -1.42 -13.61
CA ALA A 74 -22.85 -1.58 -14.99
C ALA A 74 -24.01 -1.79 -15.98
N GLU A 75 -23.96 -1.11 -17.13
CA GLU A 75 -24.89 -1.35 -18.22
C GLU A 75 -24.80 -2.79 -18.75
N ASN A 76 -25.88 -3.32 -19.34
CA ASN A 76 -25.99 -4.73 -19.72
C ASN A 76 -24.97 -5.23 -20.77
N ARG A 77 -24.21 -4.35 -21.41
CA ARG A 77 -23.17 -4.69 -22.39
C ARG A 77 -21.75 -4.30 -21.95
N ALA A 78 -21.61 -3.67 -20.78
CA ALA A 78 -20.31 -3.27 -20.29
C ALA A 78 -19.52 -4.48 -19.78
N ARG A 79 -18.20 -4.47 -20.04
CA ARG A 79 -17.24 -5.45 -19.54
C ARG A 79 -16.49 -4.82 -18.38
N ILE A 80 -16.47 -5.48 -17.23
CA ILE A 80 -15.84 -4.93 -16.02
C ILE A 80 -14.43 -5.51 -15.89
N LEU A 81 -13.42 -4.66 -15.93
CA LEU A 81 -12.01 -5.05 -15.90
C LEU A 81 -11.41 -4.86 -14.51
N PHE A 82 -10.93 -5.96 -13.94
CA PHE A 82 -10.15 -6.00 -12.71
C PHE A 82 -8.71 -6.44 -13.00
N SER A 83 -7.73 -5.69 -12.50
CA SER A 83 -6.30 -5.94 -12.72
C SER A 83 -5.53 -5.85 -11.42
N GLY A 84 -4.76 -6.88 -11.10
CA GLY A 84 -3.97 -6.96 -9.87
C GLY A 84 -3.04 -8.17 -9.85
N GLU A 85 -1.76 -7.96 -9.59
CA GLU A 85 -0.76 -9.04 -9.59
C GLU A 85 -0.91 -10.01 -8.40
N HIS A 86 -1.47 -9.53 -7.28
CA HIS A 86 -1.70 -10.35 -6.09
C HIS A 86 -2.71 -11.46 -6.31
N MET A 87 -3.59 -11.34 -7.32
CA MET A 87 -4.52 -12.40 -7.70
C MET A 87 -3.77 -13.69 -8.02
N PHE A 88 -2.62 -13.59 -8.70
CA PHE A 88 -1.82 -14.75 -9.12
C PHE A 88 -1.36 -15.61 -7.95
N TYR A 89 -1.12 -15.01 -6.77
CA TYR A 89 -0.66 -15.71 -5.57
C TYR A 89 -1.81 -16.29 -4.72
N GLN A 90 -3.07 -16.08 -5.12
CA GLN A 90 -4.28 -16.55 -4.43
C GLN A 90 -5.09 -17.50 -5.32
N ARG A 91 -4.42 -18.41 -6.04
CA ARG A 91 -5.08 -19.29 -7.04
C ARG A 91 -6.29 -20.00 -6.49
N ILE A 92 -6.13 -20.66 -5.34
CA ILE A 92 -7.15 -21.54 -4.80
C ILE A 92 -8.41 -20.71 -4.47
N GLU A 93 -8.22 -19.58 -3.79
CA GLU A 93 -9.28 -18.69 -3.35
C GLU A 93 -10.00 -18.03 -4.54
N ILE A 94 -9.25 -17.52 -5.53
CA ILE A 94 -9.83 -16.89 -6.72
C ILE A 94 -10.62 -17.92 -7.55
N ILE A 95 -10.09 -19.14 -7.74
CA ILE A 95 -10.78 -20.19 -8.49
C ILE A 95 -12.10 -20.58 -7.80
N GLN A 96 -12.09 -20.72 -6.47
CA GLN A 96 -13.30 -21.03 -5.69
C GLN A 96 -14.38 -19.95 -5.84
N GLU A 97 -13.98 -18.67 -5.81
CA GLU A 97 -14.91 -17.55 -6.00
C GLU A 97 -15.47 -17.50 -7.42
N ILE A 98 -14.64 -17.74 -8.45
CA ILE A 98 -15.09 -17.87 -9.84
C ILE A 98 -16.12 -18.99 -9.98
N GLU A 99 -15.81 -20.18 -9.46
CA GLU A 99 -16.71 -21.35 -9.49
C GLU A 99 -18.07 -21.01 -8.85
N CYS A 100 -18.05 -20.32 -7.72
CA CYS A 100 -19.26 -19.89 -7.00
C CYS A 100 -20.08 -18.85 -7.79
N MET A 101 -19.45 -18.05 -8.66
CA MET A 101 -20.09 -16.93 -9.36
C MET A 101 -20.34 -17.17 -10.86
N ILE A 102 -19.85 -18.28 -11.43
CA ILE A 102 -19.93 -18.57 -12.87
C ILE A 102 -21.37 -18.68 -13.40
N GLY A 103 -22.36 -18.94 -12.53
CA GLY A 103 -23.78 -18.93 -12.88
C GLY A 103 -24.34 -17.52 -13.15
N GLY A 104 -23.79 -16.48 -12.52
CA GLY A 104 -24.24 -15.09 -12.65
C GLY A 104 -23.38 -14.21 -13.55
N PHE A 105 -22.14 -14.65 -13.80
CA PHE A 105 -21.12 -13.87 -14.50
C PHE A 105 -20.49 -14.68 -15.63
N ASP A 106 -20.13 -13.99 -16.70
CA ASP A 106 -19.29 -14.52 -17.76
C ASP A 106 -17.86 -14.00 -17.54
N PHE A 107 -17.04 -14.86 -16.94
CA PHE A 107 -15.64 -14.56 -16.65
C PHE A 107 -14.76 -14.78 -17.87
N GLU A 108 -13.74 -13.97 -17.96
CA GLU A 108 -12.64 -14.12 -18.89
C GLU A 108 -11.35 -13.67 -18.22
N VAL A 109 -10.24 -14.32 -18.57
CA VAL A 109 -8.94 -14.07 -17.95
C VAL A 109 -7.92 -13.68 -19.00
N ILE A 110 -7.17 -12.61 -18.74
CA ILE A 110 -5.97 -12.26 -19.51
C ILE A 110 -4.77 -12.55 -18.60
N MET A 111 -3.90 -13.46 -19.00
CA MET A 111 -2.74 -13.92 -18.23
C MET A 111 -1.43 -13.63 -18.96
N PHE A 112 -0.58 -12.80 -18.35
CA PHE A 112 0.78 -12.58 -18.85
C PHE A 112 1.74 -13.57 -18.20
N ILE A 113 2.47 -14.30 -19.04
CA ILE A 113 3.57 -15.19 -18.63
C ILE A 113 4.90 -14.67 -19.16
N ARG A 114 6.00 -15.15 -18.58
CA ARG A 114 7.35 -14.71 -18.94
C ARG A 114 8.30 -15.88 -19.08
N ASN A 115 9.39 -15.71 -19.84
CA ASN A 115 10.49 -16.66 -19.84
C ASN A 115 11.04 -16.83 -18.40
N PRO A 116 11.21 -18.07 -17.90
CA PRO A 116 11.61 -18.31 -16.51
C PRO A 116 13.03 -17.85 -16.17
N LEU A 117 13.98 -17.86 -17.12
CA LEU A 117 15.31 -17.29 -16.86
C LEU A 117 15.21 -15.77 -16.64
N GLU A 118 14.40 -15.10 -17.46
CA GLU A 118 14.17 -13.66 -17.31
C GLU A 118 13.33 -13.31 -16.08
N MET A 119 12.42 -14.21 -15.68
CA MET A 119 11.64 -14.07 -14.45
C MET A 119 12.56 -14.10 -13.25
N ALA A 120 13.34 -15.17 -13.11
CA ALA A 120 14.26 -15.37 -12.00
C ALA A 120 15.17 -14.15 -11.82
N ALA A 121 15.76 -13.65 -12.92
CA ALA A 121 16.57 -12.44 -12.88
C ALA A 121 15.75 -11.19 -12.46
N ALA A 122 14.58 -10.96 -13.04
CA ALA A 122 13.78 -9.79 -12.74
C ALA A 122 13.27 -9.76 -11.28
N VAL A 123 12.88 -10.91 -10.74
CA VAL A 123 12.46 -11.07 -9.34
C VAL A 123 13.67 -10.91 -8.42
N TYR A 124 14.80 -11.54 -8.75
CA TYR A 124 16.06 -11.40 -8.00
C TYR A 124 16.47 -9.94 -7.85
N HIS A 125 16.45 -9.18 -8.95
CA HIS A 125 16.72 -7.73 -8.90
C HIS A 125 15.80 -7.01 -7.92
N GLN A 126 14.50 -7.29 -7.93
CA GLN A 126 13.57 -6.66 -6.99
C GLN A 126 13.85 -7.10 -5.54
N ARG A 127 14.12 -8.38 -5.32
CA ARG A 127 14.41 -8.95 -4.01
C ARG A 127 15.67 -8.36 -3.40
N VAL A 128 16.72 -8.15 -4.19
CA VAL A 128 17.95 -7.45 -3.74
C VAL A 128 17.66 -5.99 -3.41
N LYS A 129 16.89 -5.29 -4.25
CA LYS A 129 16.59 -3.86 -4.07
C LYS A 129 15.68 -3.54 -2.90
N ARG A 130 14.70 -4.41 -2.60
CA ARG A 130 13.56 -4.06 -1.73
C ARG A 130 13.31 -5.06 -0.59
N HIS A 131 13.87 -6.25 -0.64
CA HIS A 131 13.58 -7.34 0.29
C HIS A 131 14.84 -7.98 0.88
N GLU A 132 15.94 -7.23 0.90
CA GLU A 132 17.20 -7.60 1.56
C GLU A 132 17.80 -8.93 1.09
N GLU A 133 17.51 -9.38 -0.13
CA GLU A 133 18.06 -10.64 -0.64
C GLU A 133 19.59 -10.57 -0.70
N THR A 134 20.23 -11.65 -0.26
CA THR A 134 21.69 -11.75 -0.11
C THR A 134 22.27 -12.96 -0.85
N ARG A 135 21.46 -13.93 -1.27
CA ARG A 135 21.88 -15.11 -2.03
C ARG A 135 22.41 -14.73 -3.42
N GLU A 136 23.22 -15.61 -4.01
CA GLU A 136 23.63 -15.47 -5.41
C GLU A 136 22.43 -15.71 -6.33
N LEU A 137 22.47 -15.13 -7.54
CA LEU A 137 21.37 -15.28 -8.51
C LEU A 137 21.08 -16.76 -8.81
N GLU A 138 22.10 -17.60 -8.98
CA GLU A 138 21.91 -19.02 -9.29
C GLU A 138 21.22 -19.79 -8.17
N GLU A 139 21.56 -19.48 -6.91
CA GLU A 139 20.92 -20.09 -5.75
C GLU A 139 19.47 -19.63 -5.63
N PHE A 140 19.22 -18.33 -5.81
CA PHE A 140 17.88 -17.74 -5.79
C PHE A 140 16.99 -18.32 -6.90
N ALA A 141 17.53 -18.49 -8.10
CA ALA A 141 16.79 -18.94 -9.27
C ALA A 141 16.24 -20.37 -9.14
N LEU A 142 16.75 -21.19 -8.21
CA LEU A 142 16.21 -22.53 -7.96
C LEU A 142 14.77 -22.49 -7.42
N ASP A 143 14.39 -21.41 -6.74
CA ASP A 143 13.05 -21.16 -6.18
C ASP A 143 12.05 -20.68 -7.26
N GLU A 144 12.48 -20.52 -8.52
CA GLU A 144 11.61 -20.01 -9.58
C GLU A 144 10.59 -21.06 -10.02
N ASP A 145 9.30 -20.78 -9.86
CA ASP A 145 8.21 -21.72 -10.10
C ASP A 145 7.07 -21.14 -10.95
N HIS A 146 7.20 -19.90 -11.45
CA HIS A 146 6.03 -19.16 -11.95
C HIS A 146 5.30 -19.83 -13.11
N LEU A 147 6.00 -20.48 -14.04
CA LEU A 147 5.34 -21.17 -15.17
C LEU A 147 4.58 -22.43 -14.71
N LEU A 148 5.04 -23.11 -13.66
CA LEU A 148 4.33 -24.25 -13.09
C LEU A 148 3.00 -23.76 -12.50
N GLU A 149 3.06 -22.68 -11.73
CA GLU A 149 1.87 -22.05 -11.14
C GLU A 149 0.91 -21.51 -12.22
N ALA A 150 1.44 -20.89 -13.28
CA ALA A 150 0.65 -20.39 -14.40
C ALA A 150 -0.06 -21.53 -15.16
N GLN A 151 0.60 -22.68 -15.32
CA GLN A 151 -0.03 -23.85 -15.94
C GLN A 151 -1.21 -24.34 -15.11
N LEU A 152 -1.05 -24.44 -13.78
CA LEU A 152 -2.12 -24.82 -12.87
C LEU A 152 -3.29 -23.83 -12.91
N TRP A 153 -3.00 -22.52 -12.94
CA TRP A 153 -4.00 -21.48 -13.18
C TRP A 153 -4.81 -21.72 -14.45
N HIS A 154 -4.11 -21.92 -15.58
CA HIS A 154 -4.77 -22.12 -16.88
C HIS A 154 -5.62 -23.38 -16.88
N GLN A 155 -5.13 -24.49 -16.30
CA GLN A 155 -5.87 -25.73 -16.18
C GLN A 155 -7.13 -25.56 -15.33
N ASN A 156 -7.03 -24.98 -14.14
CA ASN A 156 -8.18 -24.78 -13.26
C ASN A 156 -9.25 -23.88 -13.89
N LEU A 157 -8.85 -22.82 -14.60
CA LEU A 157 -9.79 -21.97 -15.34
C LEU A 157 -10.43 -22.70 -16.52
N SER A 158 -9.65 -23.50 -17.25
CA SER A 158 -10.14 -24.32 -18.36
C SER A 158 -11.15 -25.37 -17.91
N ASP A 159 -10.91 -26.01 -16.76
CA ASP A 159 -11.82 -26.99 -16.16
C ASP A 159 -13.18 -26.36 -15.77
N LEU A 160 -13.17 -25.08 -15.41
CA LEU A 160 -14.39 -24.29 -15.16
C LEU A 160 -15.03 -23.74 -16.45
N GLY A 161 -14.41 -23.96 -17.61
CA GLY A 161 -14.87 -23.40 -18.90
C GLY A 161 -14.68 -21.89 -19.02
N VAL A 162 -13.77 -21.30 -18.24
CA VAL A 162 -13.45 -19.87 -18.30
C VAL A 162 -12.39 -19.63 -19.38
N PRO A 163 -12.66 -18.79 -20.40
CA PRO A 163 -11.67 -18.45 -21.42
C PRO A 163 -10.43 -17.76 -20.81
N VAL A 164 -9.25 -18.23 -21.20
CA VAL A 164 -7.97 -17.65 -20.79
C VAL A 164 -7.17 -17.24 -22.02
N ARG A 165 -6.87 -15.95 -22.11
CA ARG A 165 -5.95 -15.36 -23.10
C ARG A 165 -4.56 -15.27 -22.51
N VAL A 166 -3.57 -15.88 -23.15
CA VAL A 166 -2.21 -15.96 -22.64
C VAL A 166 -1.27 -15.14 -23.51
N VAL A 167 -0.45 -14.29 -22.88
CA VAL A 167 0.53 -13.43 -23.57
C VAL A 167 1.93 -13.70 -23.05
N ASN A 168 2.91 -13.87 -23.94
CA ASN A 168 4.31 -13.95 -23.54
C ASN A 168 4.95 -12.56 -23.45
N TYR A 169 5.03 -12.04 -22.22
CA TYR A 169 5.65 -10.75 -21.92
C TYR A 169 7.09 -10.64 -22.44
N SER A 170 7.88 -11.72 -22.43
CA SER A 170 9.28 -11.65 -22.88
C SER A 170 9.40 -11.23 -24.35
N LYS A 171 8.38 -11.53 -25.17
CA LYS A 171 8.34 -11.20 -26.59
C LYS A 171 7.66 -9.85 -26.84
N THR A 172 6.69 -9.50 -26.01
CA THR A 172 5.85 -8.31 -26.16
C THR A 172 6.25 -7.17 -25.22
N LYS A 173 7.41 -7.27 -24.55
CA LYS A 173 7.91 -6.27 -23.57
C LYS A 173 7.92 -4.83 -24.10
N LYS A 174 8.21 -4.64 -25.38
CA LYS A 174 8.26 -3.32 -26.02
C LYS A 174 6.89 -2.80 -26.42
N SER A 175 5.89 -3.65 -26.54
CA SER A 175 4.54 -3.34 -27.01
C SER A 175 3.48 -3.86 -26.03
N THR A 176 3.81 -3.94 -24.74
CA THR A 176 3.03 -4.68 -23.72
C THR A 176 1.61 -4.13 -23.61
N ILE A 177 1.45 -2.82 -23.74
CA ILE A 177 0.15 -2.16 -23.64
C ILE A 177 -0.67 -2.34 -24.91
N SER A 178 -0.06 -2.20 -26.09
CA SER A 178 -0.73 -2.52 -27.35
C SER A 178 -1.20 -3.97 -27.36
N ARG A 179 -0.35 -4.91 -26.95
CA ARG A 179 -0.71 -6.32 -26.84
C ARG A 179 -1.82 -6.56 -25.83
N PHE A 180 -1.79 -5.90 -24.67
CA PHE A 180 -2.87 -5.98 -23.70
C PHE A 180 -4.21 -5.48 -24.28
N LEU A 181 -4.20 -4.36 -25.02
CA LEU A 181 -5.40 -3.81 -25.66
C LEU A 181 -5.97 -4.72 -26.75
N GLU A 182 -5.12 -5.40 -27.51
CA GLU A 182 -5.52 -6.43 -28.48
C GLU A 182 -6.24 -7.58 -27.78
N GLU A 183 -5.67 -8.11 -26.70
CA GLU A 183 -6.33 -9.15 -25.90
C GLU A 183 -7.58 -8.61 -25.20
N LEU A 184 -7.64 -7.32 -24.86
CA LEU A 184 -8.86 -6.70 -24.36
C LEU A 184 -9.92 -6.51 -25.46
N ASN A 185 -9.63 -6.82 -26.73
CA ASN A 185 -10.46 -6.52 -27.89
C ASN A 185 -10.88 -5.05 -27.94
N CYS A 186 -9.98 -4.13 -27.61
CA CYS A 186 -10.26 -2.71 -27.66
C CYS A 186 -10.15 -2.17 -29.09
N THR A 187 -11.18 -1.48 -29.56
CA THR A 187 -11.25 -0.97 -30.95
C THR A 187 -11.00 0.53 -31.05
N ASN A 188 -10.95 1.23 -29.91
CA ASN A 188 -10.74 2.68 -29.87
C ASN A 188 -9.33 3.07 -30.33
N THR A 189 -9.24 3.72 -31.48
CA THR A 189 -7.99 4.13 -32.12
C THR A 189 -7.23 5.22 -31.35
N LEU A 190 -7.90 5.98 -30.46
CA LEU A 190 -7.24 6.95 -29.60
C LEU A 190 -6.39 6.28 -28.52
N LEU A 191 -6.80 5.10 -28.04
CA LEU A 191 -6.02 4.29 -27.11
C LEU A 191 -4.75 3.74 -27.75
N THR A 192 -4.80 3.43 -29.05
CA THR A 192 -3.67 2.82 -29.78
C THR A 192 -2.67 3.85 -30.33
N GLN A 193 -3.10 5.09 -30.59
CA GLN A 193 -2.23 6.15 -31.14
C GLN A 193 -1.53 7.02 -30.08
N GLY A 194 -2.13 7.25 -28.90
CA GLY A 194 -1.56 8.12 -27.86
C GLY A 194 -0.32 7.57 -27.14
N TYR A 195 0.16 6.37 -27.51
CA TYR A 195 1.08 5.58 -26.68
C TYR A 195 2.50 5.41 -27.21
N ALA A 196 2.77 5.72 -28.48
CA ALA A 196 4.10 5.62 -29.08
C ALA A 196 5.16 6.50 -28.37
N ASP A 197 4.74 7.54 -27.65
CA ASP A 197 5.62 8.47 -26.94
C ASP A 197 5.93 8.05 -25.48
N ALA A 198 5.14 7.17 -24.86
CA ALA A 198 5.29 6.80 -23.45
C ALA A 198 6.28 5.64 -23.22
N GLU A 199 6.51 4.79 -24.22
CA GLU A 199 7.38 3.60 -24.14
C GLU A 199 8.87 3.92 -23.93
N GLN A 200 9.27 5.19 -24.08
CA GLN A 200 10.68 5.59 -24.03
C GLN A 200 11.19 5.99 -22.64
N ARG A 201 10.33 6.14 -21.63
CA ARG A 201 10.78 6.46 -20.26
C ARG A 201 11.08 5.19 -19.48
N ILE A 202 12.34 4.76 -19.50
CA ILE A 202 12.87 3.78 -18.54
C ILE A 202 12.95 4.48 -17.17
N VAL A 203 11.85 4.48 -16.43
CA VAL A 203 11.78 5.14 -15.10
C VAL A 203 12.51 4.33 -14.01
N ASN A 204 12.83 3.06 -14.26
CA ASN A 204 13.47 2.22 -13.25
C ASN A 204 14.33 1.12 -13.92
N ARG A 205 15.59 1.43 -14.21
CA ARG A 205 16.51 0.45 -14.79
C ARG A 205 16.85 -0.66 -13.80
N SER A 206 17.12 -1.86 -14.31
CA SER A 206 17.76 -2.91 -13.51
C SER A 206 19.22 -2.51 -13.19
N LEU A 207 19.73 -3.01 -12.08
CA LEU A 207 21.13 -2.78 -11.67
C LEU A 207 22.09 -3.58 -12.57
N SER A 208 23.35 -3.16 -12.64
CA SER A 208 24.43 -3.96 -13.23
C SER A 208 24.84 -5.11 -12.30
N ALA A 209 25.70 -6.01 -12.78
CA ALA A 209 26.21 -7.12 -11.96
C ALA A 209 27.07 -6.62 -10.78
N ILE A 210 27.85 -5.55 -11.00
CA ILE A 210 28.68 -4.93 -9.95
C ILE A 210 27.79 -4.24 -8.93
N GLU A 211 26.79 -3.49 -9.39
CA GLU A 211 25.82 -2.81 -8.53
C GLU A 211 25.00 -3.79 -7.69
N LEU A 212 24.56 -4.92 -8.26
CA LEU A 212 23.89 -5.97 -7.51
C LEU A 212 24.78 -6.57 -6.44
N ARG A 213 26.04 -6.87 -6.76
CA ARG A 213 27.01 -7.39 -5.78
C ARG A 213 27.23 -6.38 -4.65
N LEU A 214 27.33 -5.09 -4.96
CA LEU A 214 27.45 -4.02 -3.98
C LEU A 214 26.23 -3.98 -3.07
N VAL A 215 25.02 -3.85 -3.62
CA VAL A 215 23.78 -3.75 -2.83
C VAL A 215 23.58 -4.99 -1.96
N ARG A 216 23.90 -6.20 -2.44
CA ARG A 216 23.87 -7.42 -1.63
C ARG A 216 24.87 -7.41 -0.48
N THR A 217 26.08 -6.92 -0.74
CA THR A 217 27.08 -6.75 0.31
C THR A 217 26.60 -5.74 1.35
N VAL A 218 25.93 -4.65 0.92
CA VAL A 218 25.32 -3.68 1.82
C VAL A 218 24.18 -4.32 2.62
N ASN A 219 23.26 -5.04 1.99
CA ASN A 219 22.18 -5.78 2.66
C ASN A 219 22.73 -6.69 3.76
N LYS A 220 23.78 -7.47 3.44
CA LYS A 220 24.41 -8.42 4.37
C LYS A 220 25.06 -7.74 5.59
N ASN A 221 25.66 -6.56 5.42
CA ASN A 221 26.43 -5.92 6.49
C ASN A 221 25.67 -4.81 7.24
N PHE A 222 24.70 -4.16 6.59
CA PHE A 222 24.03 -2.96 7.11
C PHE A 222 22.50 -3.05 7.09
N GLY A 223 21.93 -4.16 6.61
CA GLY A 223 20.49 -4.35 6.47
C GLY A 223 19.90 -3.69 5.22
N GLY A 224 18.73 -4.14 4.81
CA GLY A 224 18.16 -3.76 3.52
C GLY A 224 17.49 -2.39 3.46
N ARG A 225 17.23 -1.72 4.59
CA ARG A 225 16.93 -0.27 4.56
C ARG A 225 18.06 0.52 3.90
N VAL A 226 19.31 0.24 4.29
CA VAL A 226 20.50 0.87 3.71
C VAL A 226 20.71 0.41 2.28
N GLY A 227 20.54 -0.88 2.00
CA GLY A 227 20.64 -1.40 0.62
C GLY A 227 19.60 -0.80 -0.34
N THR A 228 18.37 -0.56 0.12
CA THR A 228 17.33 0.12 -0.64
C THR A 228 17.77 1.54 -1.01
N PHE A 229 18.27 2.30 -0.02
CA PHE A 229 18.78 3.65 -0.24
C PHE A 229 19.94 3.68 -1.24
N VAL A 230 20.92 2.79 -1.09
CA VAL A 230 22.06 2.67 -2.02
C VAL A 230 21.59 2.31 -3.42
N SER A 231 20.67 1.35 -3.55
CA SER A 231 20.09 0.97 -4.85
C SER A 231 19.44 2.16 -5.56
N ASP A 232 18.63 2.95 -4.86
CA ASP A 232 17.93 4.09 -5.45
C ASP A 232 18.93 5.14 -5.96
N ARG A 233 19.99 5.43 -5.20
CA ARG A 233 21.06 6.35 -5.62
C ARG A 233 21.86 5.86 -6.82
N LEU A 234 22.18 4.56 -6.90
CA LEU A 234 22.88 3.99 -8.06
C LEU A 234 22.08 4.19 -9.36
N VAL A 235 20.76 3.99 -9.29
CA VAL A 235 19.87 4.20 -10.44
C VAL A 235 19.84 5.67 -10.86
N GLU A 236 19.80 6.60 -9.90
CA GLU A 236 19.78 8.05 -10.16
C GLU A 236 21.08 8.57 -10.76
N ILE A 237 22.23 8.16 -10.22
CA ILE A 237 23.54 8.71 -10.59
C ILE A 237 24.04 8.14 -11.91
N SER A 238 23.68 6.90 -12.23
CA SER A 238 24.18 6.18 -13.41
C SER A 238 23.04 5.63 -14.28
N PRO A 239 22.17 6.48 -14.87
CA PRO A 239 20.96 6.03 -15.57
C PRO A 239 21.26 5.23 -16.85
N ASN A 240 22.47 5.37 -17.42
CA ASN A 240 22.86 4.74 -18.69
C ASN A 240 23.64 3.43 -18.53
N VAL A 241 23.89 2.97 -17.29
CA VAL A 241 24.60 1.71 -17.04
C VAL A 241 23.77 0.53 -17.54
N ARG A 242 24.42 -0.38 -18.27
CA ARG A 242 23.75 -1.56 -18.80
C ARG A 242 23.35 -2.49 -17.64
N PRO A 243 22.07 -2.92 -17.59
CA PRO A 243 21.61 -3.84 -16.56
C PRO A 243 22.27 -5.22 -16.71
N GLN A 244 22.34 -5.96 -15.62
CA GLN A 244 22.73 -7.38 -15.66
C GLN A 244 21.74 -8.14 -16.56
N GLU A 245 22.23 -8.72 -17.66
CA GLU A 245 21.45 -9.73 -18.38
C GLU A 245 21.34 -10.99 -17.50
N ALA A 246 20.32 -11.81 -17.72
CA ALA A 246 20.07 -13.03 -16.94
C ALA A 246 21.14 -14.11 -17.24
N TRP A 247 22.37 -13.88 -16.78
CA TRP A 247 23.49 -14.80 -16.94
C TRP A 247 23.37 -15.91 -15.91
N LEU A 248 22.94 -17.08 -16.37
CA LEU A 248 22.91 -18.31 -15.58
C LEU A 248 23.89 -19.32 -16.18
N SER A 249 24.54 -20.11 -15.33
CA SER A 249 25.43 -21.18 -15.77
C SER A 249 24.73 -22.16 -16.72
N ALA A 250 25.50 -22.80 -17.61
CA ALA A 250 24.96 -23.79 -18.54
C ALA A 250 24.21 -24.92 -17.81
N GLY A 251 24.73 -25.34 -16.65
CA GLY A 251 24.11 -26.35 -15.80
C GLY A 251 22.74 -25.90 -15.26
N LEU A 252 22.62 -24.66 -14.80
CA LEU A 252 21.34 -24.14 -14.32
C LEU A 252 20.33 -23.92 -15.46
N VAL A 253 20.79 -23.48 -16.64
CA VAL A 253 19.91 -23.40 -17.82
C VAL A 253 19.37 -24.77 -18.21
N ALA A 254 20.20 -25.82 -18.18
CA ALA A 254 19.73 -27.19 -18.42
C ALA A 254 18.71 -27.66 -17.36
N GLN A 255 18.90 -27.30 -16.08
CA GLN A 255 17.92 -27.57 -15.03
C GLN A 255 16.60 -26.84 -15.28
N PHE A 256 16.64 -25.58 -15.73
CA PHE A 256 15.44 -24.84 -16.11
C PHE A 256 14.74 -25.46 -17.31
N GLN A 257 15.49 -25.89 -18.32
CA GLN A 257 14.93 -26.59 -19.49
C GLN A 257 14.18 -27.85 -19.06
N GLU A 258 14.73 -28.63 -18.13
CA GLU A 258 14.05 -29.84 -17.61
C GLU A 258 12.85 -29.49 -16.73
N LYS A 259 13.05 -28.61 -15.72
CA LYS A 259 12.00 -28.20 -14.75
C LYS A 259 10.77 -27.63 -15.46
N PHE A 260 10.98 -26.81 -16.48
CA PHE A 260 9.91 -26.11 -17.20
C PHE A 260 9.54 -26.77 -18.53
N ARG A 261 10.07 -27.94 -18.86
CA ARG A 261 9.79 -28.64 -20.12
C ARG A 261 8.30 -28.77 -20.37
N THR A 262 7.58 -29.35 -19.41
CA THR A 262 6.13 -29.59 -19.52
C THR A 262 5.32 -28.29 -19.58
N PRO A 263 5.51 -27.28 -18.71
CA PRO A 263 4.84 -25.98 -18.85
C PRO A 263 5.13 -25.26 -20.18
N ILE A 264 6.35 -25.33 -20.70
CA ILE A 264 6.72 -24.68 -21.96
C ILE A 264 6.03 -25.37 -23.14
N GLU A 265 6.10 -26.70 -23.19
CA GLU A 265 5.38 -27.49 -24.21
C GLU A 265 3.87 -27.19 -24.15
N TYR A 266 3.31 -27.05 -22.95
CA TYR A 266 1.91 -26.70 -22.74
C TYR A 266 1.56 -25.31 -23.29
N PHE A 267 2.29 -24.27 -22.89
CA PHE A 267 1.99 -22.91 -23.32
C PHE A 267 2.31 -22.64 -24.80
N ASN A 268 3.35 -23.26 -25.36
CA ASN A 268 3.67 -23.09 -26.78
C ASN A 268 2.61 -23.70 -27.72
N GLN A 269 1.73 -24.57 -27.22
CA GLN A 269 0.56 -25.03 -27.98
C GLN A 269 -0.57 -24.00 -28.05
N ILE A 270 -0.56 -23.01 -27.15
CA ILE A 270 -1.63 -22.01 -26.97
C ILE A 270 -1.17 -20.64 -27.51
N LEU A 271 0.12 -20.33 -27.32
CA LEU A 271 0.72 -19.07 -27.75
C LEU A 271 0.82 -18.97 -29.28
N PRO A 272 0.76 -17.75 -29.83
CA PRO A 272 1.17 -17.49 -31.21
C PRO A 272 2.61 -17.96 -31.48
N PRO A 273 2.94 -18.42 -32.71
CA PRO A 273 4.29 -18.91 -33.04
C PRO A 273 5.42 -17.90 -32.79
N ASP A 274 5.16 -16.61 -32.96
CA ASP A 274 6.13 -15.52 -32.69
C ASP A 274 6.27 -15.18 -31.19
N GLU A 275 5.34 -15.68 -30.36
CA GLU A 275 5.32 -15.55 -28.91
C GLU A 275 5.82 -16.79 -28.16
N GLU A 276 6.27 -17.85 -28.84
CA GLU A 276 6.74 -19.06 -28.18
C GLU A 276 7.83 -18.78 -27.11
N ILE A 277 7.74 -19.53 -26.01
CA ILE A 277 8.74 -19.53 -24.95
C ILE A 277 9.88 -20.45 -25.37
N ILE A 278 11.09 -19.88 -25.44
CA ILE A 278 12.31 -20.59 -25.77
C ILE A 278 13.34 -20.33 -24.69
N ILE A 279 13.85 -21.39 -24.06
CA ILE A 279 14.98 -21.32 -23.13
C ILE A 279 16.25 -21.70 -23.90
N THR A 280 17.07 -20.70 -24.26
CA THR A 280 18.35 -20.92 -24.92
C THR A 280 19.52 -20.56 -24.02
N TYR A 281 20.53 -21.41 -23.98
CA TYR A 281 21.85 -21.04 -23.47
C TYR A 281 22.65 -20.30 -24.56
N ASN A 282 23.01 -19.04 -24.32
CA ASN A 282 23.71 -18.22 -25.31
C ASN A 282 25.22 -18.23 -25.06
N ASN A 283 25.93 -19.11 -25.76
CA ASN A 283 27.35 -19.42 -25.53
C ASN A 283 28.29 -18.28 -25.99
N SER A 284 27.97 -17.61 -27.10
CA SER A 284 28.76 -16.51 -27.71
C SER A 284 28.86 -15.26 -26.82
N LYS A 285 27.83 -15.06 -26.00
CA LYS A 285 27.73 -13.96 -25.05
C LYS A 285 28.50 -14.23 -23.74
N ASN A 286 28.70 -15.52 -23.40
CA ASN A 286 29.50 -15.98 -22.27
C ASN A 286 31.01 -16.05 -22.57
N GLN A 287 31.40 -16.07 -23.85
CA GLN A 287 32.81 -15.99 -24.28
C GLN A 287 33.40 -14.57 -24.20
N ASN A 288 32.58 -13.52 -24.11
CA ASN A 288 33.01 -12.18 -23.70
C ASN A 288 33.19 -12.09 -22.17
N LYS A 289 33.82 -13.13 -21.61
CA LYS A 289 34.42 -13.08 -20.29
C LYS A 289 35.81 -12.47 -20.49
N VAL A 290 36.02 -11.31 -19.88
CA VAL A 290 37.30 -10.60 -19.76
C VAL A 290 37.72 -9.78 -21.00
N GLU A 291 37.02 -8.69 -21.30
CA GLU A 291 37.69 -7.50 -21.86
C GLU A 291 37.74 -6.42 -20.77
N ILE A 292 38.96 -6.20 -20.27
CA ILE A 292 39.37 -5.40 -19.10
C ILE A 292 39.26 -3.87 -19.36
N SER A 293 38.44 -3.42 -20.32
CA SER A 293 38.39 -2.00 -20.71
C SER A 293 37.20 -1.21 -20.16
N SER A 294 36.17 -1.84 -19.56
CA SER A 294 35.00 -1.14 -19.01
C SER A 294 34.92 -1.12 -17.47
N GLU A 295 35.78 -1.86 -16.76
CA GLU A 295 35.78 -1.89 -15.28
C GLU A 295 36.18 -0.54 -14.68
N SER A 296 37.06 0.24 -15.31
CA SER A 296 37.52 1.53 -14.76
C SER A 296 36.42 2.60 -14.76
N GLU A 297 35.60 2.66 -15.81
CA GLU A 297 34.48 3.60 -15.88
C GLU A 297 33.36 3.20 -14.92
N ASP A 298 33.01 1.91 -14.86
CA ASP A 298 32.02 1.40 -13.92
C ASP A 298 32.48 1.55 -12.46
N LEU A 299 33.74 1.25 -12.13
CA LEU A 299 34.30 1.42 -10.78
C LEU A 299 34.38 2.90 -10.36
N SER A 300 34.72 3.80 -11.28
CA SER A 300 34.74 5.25 -10.99
C SER A 300 33.33 5.79 -10.74
N SER A 301 32.35 5.33 -11.51
CA SER A 301 30.93 5.67 -11.32
C SER A 301 30.38 5.08 -10.03
N LEU A 302 30.76 3.85 -9.70
CA LEU A 302 30.41 3.17 -8.44
C LEU A 302 31.03 3.89 -7.23
N ALA A 303 32.29 4.31 -7.33
CA ALA A 303 32.99 5.05 -6.28
C ALA A 303 32.38 6.44 -6.08
N ALA A 304 32.02 7.14 -7.15
CA ALA A 304 31.31 8.42 -7.08
C ALA A 304 29.92 8.25 -6.43
N ALA A 305 29.17 7.22 -6.82
CA ALA A 305 27.88 6.92 -6.23
C ALA A 305 27.99 6.51 -4.76
N PHE A 306 29.02 5.75 -4.39
CA PHE A 306 29.28 5.36 -3.01
C PHE A 306 29.66 6.56 -2.13
N ASN A 307 30.54 7.44 -2.62
CA ASN A 307 30.90 8.68 -1.93
C ASN A 307 29.70 9.61 -1.76
N SER A 308 28.85 9.75 -2.80
CA SER A 308 27.60 10.52 -2.70
C SER A 308 26.64 9.92 -1.67
N ALA A 309 26.45 8.60 -1.70
CA ALA A 309 25.59 7.92 -0.74
C ALA A 309 26.14 8.01 0.69
N LEU A 310 27.46 8.01 0.87
CA LEU A 310 28.11 8.17 2.17
C LEU A 310 27.90 9.58 2.73
N LEU A 311 28.11 10.62 1.91
CA LEU A 311 27.88 12.02 2.31
C LEU A 311 26.41 12.27 2.69
N ASP A 312 25.47 11.73 1.91
CA ASP A 312 24.04 11.82 2.23
C ASP A 312 23.69 11.02 3.50
N PHE A 313 24.32 9.86 3.71
CA PHE A 313 24.13 9.07 4.93
C PHE A 313 24.63 9.82 6.16
N GLU A 314 25.80 10.47 6.07
CA GLU A 314 26.32 11.35 7.11
C GLU A 314 25.37 12.52 7.38
N SER A 315 24.85 13.17 6.34
CA SER A 315 23.84 14.23 6.46
C SER A 315 22.56 13.73 7.13
N ALA A 316 22.04 12.57 6.72
CA ALA A 316 20.84 11.97 7.31
C ALA A 316 21.06 11.56 8.78
N ASN A 317 22.28 11.14 9.14
CA ASN A 317 22.62 10.84 10.53
C ASN A 317 22.67 12.10 11.39
N VAL A 318 23.17 13.21 10.84
CA VAL A 318 23.11 14.54 11.47
C VAL A 318 21.67 14.98 11.67
N ASP A 319 20.80 14.83 10.66
CA ASP A 319 19.38 15.16 10.76
C ASP A 319 18.66 14.28 11.79
N ARG A 320 19.04 13.00 11.91
CA ARG A 320 18.51 12.08 12.93
C ARG A 320 18.88 12.50 14.35
N GLU A 321 20.15 12.88 14.59
CA GLU A 321 20.57 13.37 15.90
C GLU A 321 19.88 14.69 16.25
N ARG A 322 19.67 15.58 15.26
CA ARG A 322 18.88 16.79 15.45
C ARG A 322 17.42 16.49 15.84
N LEU A 323 16.78 15.56 15.14
CA LEU A 323 15.40 15.12 15.47
C LEU A 323 15.32 14.46 16.85
N ARG A 324 16.36 13.72 17.27
CA ARG A 324 16.45 13.16 18.62
C ARG A 324 16.51 14.26 19.68
N MET A 325 17.34 15.28 19.49
CA MET A 325 17.41 16.42 20.40
C MET A 325 16.07 17.18 20.47
N ASP A 326 15.38 17.36 19.35
CA ASP A 326 14.05 17.98 19.32
C ASP A 326 13.00 17.12 20.06
N LEU A 327 13.07 15.78 19.93
CA LEU A 327 12.20 14.85 20.66
C LEU A 327 12.46 14.88 22.18
N GLU A 328 13.73 14.90 22.59
CA GLU A 328 14.12 15.04 24.00
C GLU A 328 13.60 16.38 24.58
N ARG A 329 13.72 17.47 23.82
CA ARG A 329 13.17 18.78 24.21
C ARG A 329 11.64 18.76 24.34
N LEU A 330 10.93 18.20 23.37
CA LEU A 330 9.47 18.07 23.41
C LEU A 330 8.99 17.21 24.59
N THR A 331 9.77 16.19 24.94
CA THR A 331 9.50 15.34 26.12
C THR A 331 9.60 16.14 27.41
N MET A 332 10.65 16.97 27.56
CA MET A 332 10.78 17.87 28.72
C MET A 332 9.65 18.90 28.80
N ASP A 333 9.24 19.48 27.67
CA ASP A 333 8.12 20.42 27.62
C ASP A 333 6.79 19.74 28.01
N LEU A 334 6.58 18.48 27.60
CA LEU A 334 5.41 17.70 28.00
C LEU A 334 5.36 17.40 29.51
N GLU A 335 6.50 17.06 30.11
CA GLU A 335 6.61 16.87 31.56
C GLU A 335 6.29 18.18 32.32
N ARG A 336 6.82 19.30 31.83
CA ARG A 336 6.52 20.62 32.40
C ARG A 336 5.04 20.97 32.33
N LEU A 337 4.39 20.75 31.19
CA LEU A 337 2.96 21.01 31.03
C LEU A 337 2.10 20.08 31.90
N THR A 338 2.53 18.84 32.09
CA THR A 338 1.88 17.90 33.02
C THR A 338 1.91 18.42 34.45
N MET A 339 3.09 18.86 34.93
CA MET A 339 3.24 19.46 36.27
C MET A 339 2.41 20.73 36.43
N GLU A 340 2.37 21.59 35.41
CA GLU A 340 1.56 22.81 35.42
C GLU A 340 0.05 22.49 35.48
N ARG A 341 -0.41 21.48 34.74
CA ARG A 341 -1.80 21.01 34.79
C ARG A 341 -2.17 20.46 36.16
N GLU A 342 -1.30 19.69 36.80
CA GLU A 342 -1.53 19.18 38.16
C GLU A 342 -1.67 20.32 39.16
N ARG A 343 -0.77 21.31 39.09
CA ARG A 343 -0.83 22.51 39.93
C ARG A 343 -2.14 23.27 39.74
N LEU A 344 -2.56 23.52 38.49
CA LEU A 344 -3.82 24.20 38.20
C LEU A 344 -5.04 23.41 38.68
N THR A 345 -4.96 22.07 38.68
CA THR A 345 -6.03 21.21 39.19
C THR A 345 -6.19 21.38 40.71
N ILE A 346 -5.07 21.43 41.45
CA ILE A 346 -5.08 21.70 42.90
C ILE A 346 -5.68 23.08 43.19
N GLU A 347 -5.25 24.12 42.47
CA GLU A 347 -5.73 25.48 42.65
C GLU A 347 -7.24 25.61 42.36
N ARG A 348 -7.72 24.92 41.31
CA ARG A 348 -9.15 24.83 40.99
C ARG A 348 -9.95 24.19 42.13
N ASP A 349 -9.45 23.10 42.71
CA ASP A 349 -10.14 22.36 43.77
C ASP A 349 -10.15 23.15 45.10
N GLU A 350 -9.10 23.93 45.38
CA GLU A 350 -9.08 24.92 46.46
C GLU A 350 -10.14 26.00 46.27
N LEU A 351 -10.19 26.61 45.08
CA LEU A 351 -11.17 27.64 44.75
C LEU A 351 -12.61 27.11 44.85
N ALA A 352 -12.85 25.87 44.41
CA ALA A 352 -14.15 25.22 44.52
C ALA A 352 -14.58 25.04 45.98
N ARG A 353 -13.66 24.59 46.87
CA ARG A 353 -13.92 24.49 48.32
C ARG A 353 -14.24 25.85 48.93
N ASP A 354 -13.51 26.89 48.55
CA ASP A 354 -13.75 28.26 49.00
C ASP A 354 -15.12 28.79 48.58
N ILE A 355 -15.52 28.56 47.33
CA ILE A 355 -16.85 28.91 46.82
C ILE A 355 -17.94 28.19 47.61
N GLU A 356 -17.78 26.89 47.86
CA GLU A 356 -18.77 26.10 48.60
C GLU A 356 -18.89 26.54 50.07
N ALA A 357 -17.77 26.86 50.71
CA ALA A 357 -17.74 27.44 52.05
C ALA A 357 -18.47 28.80 52.10
N ARG A 358 -18.28 29.67 51.09
CA ARG A 358 -19.00 30.95 50.98
C ARG A 358 -20.50 30.76 50.76
N LYS A 359 -20.91 29.83 49.89
CA LYS A 359 -22.32 29.46 49.68
C LYS A 359 -22.97 28.96 50.97
N SER A 360 -22.29 28.08 51.71
CA SER A 360 -22.77 27.56 52.98
C SER A 360 -22.95 28.67 54.03
N ARG A 361 -21.99 29.61 54.15
CA ARG A 361 -22.12 30.78 55.03
C ARG A 361 -23.27 31.70 54.63
N LEU A 362 -23.48 31.92 53.32
CA LEU A 362 -24.57 32.74 52.82
C LEU A 362 -25.93 32.09 53.10
N ALA A 363 -26.07 30.80 52.83
CA ALA A 363 -27.28 30.02 53.12
C ALA A 363 -27.64 30.06 54.61
N PHE A 364 -26.63 29.91 55.48
CA PHE A 364 -26.79 30.06 56.92
C PHE A 364 -27.29 31.47 57.30
N LYS A 365 -26.68 32.54 56.77
CA LYS A 365 -27.11 33.92 57.03
C LYS A 365 -28.55 34.18 56.58
N ILE A 366 -28.94 33.67 55.41
CA ILE A 366 -30.31 33.80 54.88
C ILE A 366 -31.30 33.12 55.84
N ASP A 367 -31.03 31.88 56.24
CA ASP A 367 -31.93 31.13 57.12
C ASP A 367 -32.00 31.74 58.54
N TYR A 368 -30.89 32.28 59.04
CA TYR A 368 -30.84 33.03 60.30
C TYR A 368 -31.69 34.31 60.24
N TRP A 369 -31.57 35.09 59.17
CA TRP A 369 -32.37 36.31 58.98
C TRP A 369 -33.86 35.98 58.80
N ASP A 370 -34.21 34.93 58.06
CA ASP A 370 -35.59 34.48 57.91
C ASP A 370 -36.20 34.10 59.28
N TYR A 371 -35.44 33.35 60.10
CA TYR A 371 -35.81 33.07 61.49
C TYR A 371 -36.01 34.36 62.31
N ARG A 372 -35.04 35.29 62.28
CA ARG A 372 -35.09 36.55 63.05
C ARG A 372 -36.28 37.41 62.67
N ILE A 373 -36.57 37.54 61.38
CA ILE A 373 -37.73 38.27 60.87
C ILE A 373 -39.02 37.64 61.38
N HIS A 374 -39.15 36.31 61.27
CA HIS A 374 -40.33 35.60 61.77
C HIS A 374 -40.50 35.69 63.29
N ALA A 375 -39.40 35.68 64.05
CA ALA A 375 -39.42 35.88 65.50
C ALA A 375 -39.89 37.30 65.86
N LEU A 376 -39.30 38.33 65.24
CA LEU A 376 -39.67 39.73 65.46
C LEU A 376 -41.13 40.01 65.11
N LEU A 377 -41.61 39.52 63.96
CA LEU A 377 -43.02 39.63 63.56
C LEU A 377 -43.96 38.84 64.50
N GLY A 378 -43.48 37.75 65.08
CA GLY A 378 -44.21 36.97 66.08
C GLY A 378 -44.43 37.71 67.40
N ASP A 379 -43.51 38.61 67.76
CA ASP A 379 -43.50 39.37 69.02
C ASP A 379 -43.97 40.84 68.85
N ALA A 380 -44.17 41.29 67.61
CA ALA A 380 -44.71 42.60 67.30
C ALA A 380 -46.12 42.79 67.89
N LYS A 381 -46.22 43.72 68.86
CA LYS A 381 -47.44 43.99 69.63
C LYS A 381 -48.59 44.58 68.81
N PHE A 382 -48.31 45.11 67.63
CA PHE A 382 -49.31 45.73 66.73
C PHE A 382 -49.99 44.74 65.78
N LEU A 383 -49.51 43.50 65.68
CA LEU A 383 -50.12 42.46 64.82
C LEU A 383 -51.20 41.68 65.59
N GLY A 384 -52.29 41.32 64.90
CA GLY A 384 -53.41 40.61 65.51
C GLY A 384 -53.02 39.22 66.06
N ARG A 385 -53.62 38.79 67.18
CA ARG A 385 -53.24 37.57 67.93
C ARG A 385 -53.09 36.31 67.08
N ARG A 386 -53.98 36.07 66.10
CA ARG A 386 -53.89 34.92 65.18
C ARG A 386 -52.65 34.98 64.29
N PHE A 387 -52.29 36.17 63.83
CA PHE A 387 -51.16 36.41 62.95
C PHE A 387 -49.84 36.23 63.71
N SER A 388 -49.68 36.88 64.87
CA SER A 388 -48.51 36.70 65.75
C SER A 388 -48.27 35.24 66.15
N LYS A 389 -49.34 34.46 66.39
CA LYS A 389 -49.24 33.02 66.70
C LYS A 389 -48.72 32.20 65.51
N ARG A 390 -49.11 32.54 64.27
CA ARG A 390 -48.58 31.90 63.05
C ARG A 390 -47.09 32.18 62.88
N PHE A 391 -46.66 33.42 63.05
CA PHE A 391 -45.24 33.79 62.95
C PHE A 391 -44.38 33.16 64.06
N ARG A 392 -44.86 33.11 65.30
CA ARG A 392 -44.17 32.36 66.38
C ARG A 392 -44.05 30.86 66.10
N SER A 393 -45.09 30.23 65.55
CA SER A 393 -45.02 28.83 65.14
C SER A 393 -44.05 28.61 63.97
N ALA A 394 -44.00 29.56 63.03
CA ALA A 394 -43.07 29.53 61.89
C ALA A 394 -41.61 29.75 62.33
N ALA A 395 -41.36 30.65 63.28
CA ALA A 395 -40.05 30.89 63.88
C ALA A 395 -39.55 29.66 64.66
N LYS A 396 -40.40 29.05 65.50
CA LYS A 396 -40.04 27.81 66.23
C LYS A 396 -39.66 26.65 65.31
N ARG A 397 -40.31 26.53 64.15
CA ARG A 397 -39.96 25.50 63.15
C ARG A 397 -38.63 25.77 62.45
N ARG A 398 -38.23 27.03 62.33
CA ARG A 398 -36.97 27.47 61.69
C ARG A 398 -35.81 27.62 62.67
N GLN A 399 -36.06 27.58 63.98
CA GLN A 399 -35.05 27.72 65.00
C GLN A 399 -34.09 26.52 64.98
N ARG A 400 -32.83 26.76 64.60
CA ARG A 400 -31.75 25.76 64.66
C ARG A 400 -30.94 25.93 65.95
N ARG A 401 -30.37 24.84 66.46
CA ARG A 401 -29.53 24.84 67.69
C ARG A 401 -28.33 25.80 67.59
N CYS A 402 -27.77 25.98 66.39
CA CYS A 402 -26.61 26.84 66.13
C CYS A 402 -26.92 28.35 66.16
N TYR A 403 -28.19 28.78 66.10
CA TYR A 403 -28.54 30.22 66.14
C TYR A 403 -28.36 30.87 67.51
N GLY A 404 -28.15 30.07 68.57
CA GLY A 404 -27.90 30.55 69.92
C GLY A 404 -26.42 30.69 70.30
N GLN A 405 -25.49 30.34 69.41
CA GLN A 405 -24.04 30.37 69.66
C GLN A 405 -23.30 31.47 68.88
N GLU A 406 -23.96 32.19 67.98
CA GLU A 406 -23.43 33.41 67.34
C GLU A 406 -24.24 34.63 67.78
N LEU A 407 -23.79 35.23 68.89
CA LEU A 407 -23.91 36.65 69.23
C LEU A 407 -22.54 37.12 69.72
#